data_AF-A0A1C1CKY4-F1
#
_entry.id   AF-A0A1C1CKY4-F1
#
_cell.length_a   1.000
_cell.length_b   1.000
_cell.length_c   1.000
_cell.angle_alpha   90.00
_cell.angle_beta   90.00
_cell.angle_gamma   90.00
#
_symmetry.space_group_name_H-M   'P 1'
#
loop_
_entity.id
_entity.type
_entity.pdbx_description
1 polymer ?
#
loop_
_entity_poly.entity_id
_entity_poly.type
_entity_poly.pdbx_seq_one_letter_code
_entity_poly.pdbx_strand_id
1 'polypeptide(L)'
;MAARPKLNVQNFPRPPLLELTRRHLLIRWNGQTLADTKSAYWVLETTHPPTYYLPKSAVSDAFKLKQVPHKASLCEWKGRATYWEVTDNSTGETVKNKVWSYESPTPAFKDIKGYLSFYASDVPWECFVDDEKVTPQEGDYYGGWVTSELEGPMKGGPGTWGW
;
A
#
# COMPACT_ATOMS: atom_id res chain seq x y z
N MET A 1 5.36 7.59 -22.78
CA MET A 1 4.47 8.25 -21.80
C MET A 1 5.00 9.65 -21.53
N ALA A 2 4.15 10.65 -21.36
CA ALA A 2 4.58 11.98 -20.91
C ALA A 2 5.19 11.85 -19.49
N ALA A 3 6.28 12.58 -19.23
CA ALA A 3 6.88 12.60 -17.89
C ALA A 3 5.85 13.12 -16.88
N ARG A 4 5.64 12.36 -15.80
CA ARG A 4 4.70 12.74 -14.74
C ARG A 4 5.24 13.95 -13.98
N PRO A 5 4.37 14.87 -13.50
CA PRO A 5 4.80 15.94 -12.60
C PRO A 5 5.51 15.34 -11.39
N LYS A 6 6.64 15.94 -11.00
CA LYS A 6 7.37 15.52 -9.80
C LYS A 6 6.56 15.83 -8.55
N LEU A 7 6.61 14.92 -7.58
CA LEU A 7 5.96 15.04 -6.28
C LEU A 7 7.02 14.96 -5.19
N ASN A 8 7.20 16.06 -4.45
CA ASN A 8 8.12 16.07 -3.33
C ASN A 8 7.42 15.56 -2.06
N VAL A 9 7.91 14.45 -1.49
CA VAL A 9 7.30 13.83 -0.28
C VAL A 9 7.32 14.75 0.93
N GLN A 10 8.21 15.75 0.96
CA GLN A 10 8.27 16.77 2.02
C GLN A 10 7.11 17.76 1.94
N ASN A 11 6.46 17.88 0.78
CA ASN A 11 5.31 18.77 0.57
C ASN A 11 3.96 18.07 0.85
N PHE A 12 3.97 16.77 1.13
CA PHE A 12 2.75 16.08 1.55
C PHE A 12 2.29 16.57 2.93
N PRO A 13 0.98 16.61 3.19
CA PRO A 13 0.46 17.22 4.40
C PRO A 13 0.63 16.33 5.65
N ARG A 14 0.59 16.97 6.81
CA ARG A 14 0.41 16.36 8.12
C ARG A 14 -0.64 17.18 8.88
N PRO A 15 -1.84 16.66 9.21
CA PRO A 15 -2.30 15.27 9.06
C PRO A 15 -2.29 14.74 7.62
N PRO A 16 -2.17 13.41 7.41
CA PRO A 16 -2.12 12.83 6.08
C PRO A 16 -3.41 13.07 5.29
N LEU A 17 -3.26 13.25 3.99
CA LEU A 17 -4.37 13.41 3.04
C LEU A 17 -4.75 12.06 2.45
N LEU A 18 -6.04 11.73 2.54
CA LEU A 18 -6.65 10.64 1.78
C LEU A 18 -7.29 11.21 0.52
N GLU A 19 -6.93 10.69 -0.64
CA GLU A 19 -7.50 11.14 -1.92
C GLU A 19 -7.78 9.94 -2.85
N LEU A 20 -8.85 10.04 -3.63
CA LEU A 20 -9.15 9.07 -4.67
C LEU A 20 -8.12 9.20 -5.79
N THR A 21 -7.53 8.08 -6.20
CA THR A 21 -6.56 8.04 -7.29
C THR A 21 -7.06 7.19 -8.45
N ARG A 22 -6.85 7.69 -9.67
CA ARG A 22 -7.17 6.99 -10.93
C ARG A 22 -5.96 6.29 -11.54
N ARG A 23 -4.84 6.26 -10.82
CA ARG A 23 -3.62 5.54 -11.19
C ARG A 23 -3.97 4.07 -11.42
N HIS A 24 -3.37 3.46 -12.42
CA HIS A 24 -3.46 2.03 -12.60
C HIS A 24 -2.54 1.34 -11.60
N LEU A 25 -3.13 0.63 -10.65
CA LEU A 25 -2.41 -0.15 -9.67
C LEU A 25 -2.51 -1.62 -10.05
N LEU A 26 -1.36 -2.24 -10.23
CA LEU A 26 -1.25 -3.64 -10.60
C LEU A 26 -0.30 -4.33 -9.63
N ILE A 27 -0.72 -5.50 -9.13
CA ILE A 27 0.11 -6.36 -8.29
C ILE A 27 0.19 -7.72 -8.96
N ARG A 28 1.41 -8.21 -9.21
CA ARG A 28 1.66 -9.51 -9.86
C ARG A 28 2.42 -10.44 -8.93
N TRP A 29 1.81 -11.55 -8.54
CA TRP A 29 2.46 -12.65 -7.80
C TRP A 29 3.10 -13.61 -8.80
N ASN A 30 4.44 -13.68 -8.83
CA ASN A 30 5.17 -14.54 -9.77
C ASN A 30 4.66 -14.47 -11.23
N GLY A 31 4.33 -13.25 -11.70
CA GLY A 31 3.80 -13.00 -13.05
C GLY A 31 2.27 -13.12 -13.21
N GLN A 32 1.57 -13.72 -12.25
CA GLN A 32 0.11 -13.80 -12.23
C GLN A 32 -0.51 -12.56 -11.58
N THR A 33 -1.57 -11.99 -12.16
CA THR A 33 -2.28 -10.84 -11.57
C THR A 33 -2.94 -11.22 -10.24
N LEU A 34 -2.39 -10.66 -9.15
CA LEU A 34 -2.96 -10.72 -7.80
C LEU A 34 -4.07 -9.68 -7.63
N ALA A 35 -3.80 -8.42 -8.05
CA ALA A 35 -4.76 -7.34 -7.99
C ALA A 35 -4.58 -6.35 -9.16
N ASP A 36 -5.68 -5.81 -9.68
CA ASP A 36 -5.68 -4.81 -10.76
C ASP A 36 -6.83 -3.81 -10.55
N THR A 37 -6.52 -2.52 -10.46
CA THR A 37 -7.55 -1.48 -10.33
C THR A 37 -7.11 -0.11 -10.84
N LYS A 38 -8.09 0.70 -11.26
CA LYS A 38 -7.96 2.16 -11.50
C LYS A 38 -8.85 2.98 -10.55
N SER A 39 -9.39 2.34 -9.52
CA SER A 39 -10.25 2.94 -8.52
C SER A 39 -9.72 2.54 -7.16
N ALA A 40 -8.81 3.35 -6.66
CA ALA A 40 -8.13 3.16 -5.38
C ALA A 40 -8.06 4.49 -4.65
N TYR A 41 -7.64 4.44 -3.38
CA TYR A 41 -7.20 5.64 -2.68
C TYR A 41 -5.69 5.59 -2.52
N TRP A 42 -5.08 6.76 -2.45
CA TRP A 42 -3.73 6.89 -1.90
C TRP A 42 -3.74 7.76 -0.66
N VAL A 43 -2.79 7.51 0.23
CA VAL A 43 -2.52 8.38 1.36
C VAL A 43 -1.20 9.09 1.14
N LEU A 44 -1.25 10.42 1.22
CA LEU A 44 -0.10 11.31 1.13
C LEU A 44 0.22 11.82 2.54
N GLU A 45 1.41 11.51 3.03
CA GLU A 45 1.87 11.84 4.39
C GLU A 45 3.29 12.41 4.31
N THR A 46 3.56 13.52 5.01
CA THR A 46 4.88 14.17 4.99
C THR A 46 6.01 13.16 5.18
N THR A 47 7.01 13.19 4.31
CA THR A 47 8.19 12.29 4.27
C THR A 47 7.93 10.83 3.88
N HIS A 48 6.69 10.45 3.57
CA HIS A 48 6.34 9.09 3.18
C HIS A 48 5.99 9.01 1.69
N PRO A 49 6.52 8.01 0.96
CA PRO A 49 5.94 7.60 -0.32
C PRO A 49 4.45 7.26 -0.16
N PRO A 50 3.62 7.45 -1.20
CA PRO A 50 2.21 7.14 -1.13
C PRO A 50 1.96 5.69 -0.72
N THR A 51 1.01 5.50 0.20
CA THR A 51 0.44 4.19 0.49
C THR A 51 -0.86 4.04 -0.29
N TYR A 52 -1.02 2.95 -1.03
CA TYR A 52 -2.20 2.72 -1.87
C TYR A 52 -3.17 1.74 -1.22
N TYR A 53 -4.45 2.09 -1.25
CA TYR A 53 -5.55 1.30 -0.73
C TYR A 53 -6.43 0.86 -1.91
N LEU A 54 -6.43 -0.44 -2.18
CA LEU A 54 -7.19 -1.08 -3.24
C LEU A 54 -8.47 -1.69 -2.65
N PRO A 55 -9.61 -1.65 -3.36
CA PRO A 55 -10.81 -2.33 -2.91
C PRO A 55 -10.58 -3.85 -2.90
N LYS A 56 -11.16 -4.57 -1.95
CA LYS A 56 -11.07 -6.06 -1.89
C LYS A 56 -11.50 -6.72 -3.21
N SER A 57 -12.45 -6.13 -3.92
CA SER A 57 -12.92 -6.61 -5.23
C SER A 57 -11.90 -6.50 -6.36
N ALA A 58 -10.77 -5.81 -6.16
CA ALA A 58 -9.68 -5.78 -7.12
C ALA A 58 -8.79 -7.02 -7.04
N VAL A 59 -8.88 -7.81 -5.96
CA VAL A 59 -8.08 -9.03 -5.79
C VAL A 59 -8.72 -10.16 -6.59
N SER A 60 -7.89 -10.85 -7.38
CA SER A 60 -8.30 -11.98 -8.21
C SER A 60 -8.77 -13.17 -7.37
N ASP A 61 -9.80 -13.88 -7.84
CA ASP A 61 -10.31 -15.12 -7.22
C ASP A 61 -9.28 -16.26 -7.20
N ALA A 62 -8.19 -16.13 -7.98
CA ALA A 62 -7.05 -17.04 -7.90
C ALA A 62 -6.30 -16.94 -6.57
N PHE A 63 -6.56 -15.91 -5.77
CA PHE A 63 -5.93 -15.69 -4.48
C PHE A 63 -6.97 -15.64 -3.36
N LYS A 64 -6.74 -16.42 -2.32
CA LYS A 64 -7.56 -16.42 -1.12
C LYS A 64 -7.02 -15.41 -0.12
N LEU A 65 -7.87 -14.48 0.27
CA LEU A 65 -7.62 -13.55 1.37
C LEU A 65 -8.17 -14.09 2.69
N LYS A 66 -7.38 -14.01 3.75
CA LYS A 66 -7.83 -14.31 5.10
C LYS A 66 -7.25 -13.34 6.11
N GLN A 67 -8.09 -12.81 7.00
CA GLN A 67 -7.62 -11.95 8.07
C GLN A 67 -6.83 -12.77 9.10
N VAL A 68 -5.66 -12.27 9.51
CA VAL A 68 -4.84 -12.87 10.55
C VAL A 68 -5.42 -12.51 11.92
N PRO A 69 -5.81 -13.50 12.75
CA PRO A 69 -6.35 -13.24 14.08
C PRO A 69 -5.33 -12.53 14.98
N HIS A 70 -5.82 -11.63 15.84
CA HIS A 70 -5.06 -10.92 16.89
C HIS A 70 -3.90 -10.03 16.45
N LYS A 71 -3.47 -10.05 15.18
CA LYS A 71 -2.45 -9.13 14.66
C LYS A 71 -3.08 -7.79 14.30
N ALA A 72 -2.65 -6.73 14.99
CA ALA A 72 -3.09 -5.37 14.73
C ALA A 72 -1.97 -4.37 15.06
N SER A 73 -2.05 -3.18 14.46
CA SER A 73 -1.24 -2.01 14.80
C SER A 73 -2.15 -0.78 14.90
N LEU A 74 -1.68 0.26 15.60
CA LEU A 74 -2.42 1.51 15.76
C LEU A 74 -1.70 2.62 14.98
N CYS A 75 -2.46 3.34 14.17
CA CYS A 75 -2.04 4.58 13.53
C CYS A 75 -2.81 5.74 14.14
N GLU A 76 -2.08 6.78 14.56
CA GLU A 76 -2.65 8.00 15.16
C GLU A 76 -3.70 8.68 14.26
N TRP A 77 -3.52 8.59 12.94
CA TRP A 77 -4.42 9.20 11.96
C TRP A 77 -5.56 8.29 11.52
N LYS A 78 -5.24 7.02 11.23
CA LYS A 78 -6.11 6.12 10.48
C LYS A 78 -6.91 5.17 11.38
N GLY A 79 -6.46 4.95 12.63
CA GLY A 79 -7.07 4.02 13.57
C GLY A 79 -6.36 2.67 13.63
N ARG A 80 -7.12 1.60 13.90
CA ARG A 80 -6.58 0.25 14.10
C ARG A 80 -6.48 -0.51 12.78
N ALA A 81 -5.26 -0.86 12.37
CA ALA A 81 -5.01 -1.71 11.22
C ALA A 81 -5.17 -3.19 11.59
N THR A 82 -5.76 -3.98 10.70
CA THR A 82 -5.80 -5.44 10.74
C THR A 82 -4.90 -6.00 9.65
N TYR A 83 -4.29 -7.16 9.90
CA TYR A 83 -3.39 -7.80 8.94
C TYR A 83 -4.03 -9.00 8.29
N TRP A 84 -3.60 -9.30 7.07
CA TRP A 84 -4.16 -10.33 6.20
C TRP A 84 -3.05 -11.26 5.71
N GLU A 85 -3.45 -12.49 5.39
CA GLU A 85 -2.67 -13.47 4.63
C GLU A 85 -3.30 -13.63 3.24
N VAL A 86 -2.44 -13.81 2.25
CA VAL A 86 -2.79 -14.06 0.85
C VAL A 86 -2.25 -15.43 0.49
N THR A 87 -3.11 -16.30 -0.02
CA THR A 87 -2.73 -17.63 -0.50
C THR A 87 -2.98 -17.72 -2.00
N ASP A 88 -1.97 -18.12 -2.77
CA ASP A 88 -2.17 -18.54 -4.16
C ASP A 88 -2.89 -19.89 -4.18
N ASN A 89 -4.10 -19.93 -4.75
CA ASN A 89 -4.92 -21.13 -4.75
C ASN A 89 -4.33 -22.25 -5.63
N SER A 90 -3.44 -21.93 -6.57
CA SER A 90 -2.84 -22.90 -7.48
C SER A 90 -1.63 -23.61 -6.88
N THR A 91 -0.81 -22.88 -6.12
CA THR A 91 0.43 -23.40 -5.51
C THR A 91 0.29 -23.73 -4.03
N GLY A 92 -0.69 -23.13 -3.34
CA GLY A 92 -0.83 -23.18 -1.88
C GLY A 92 0.16 -22.26 -1.15
N GLU A 93 1.03 -21.54 -1.86
CA GLU A 93 1.96 -20.59 -1.27
C GLU A 93 1.20 -19.50 -0.52
N THR A 94 1.59 -19.22 0.72
CA THR A 94 0.89 -18.27 1.59
C THR A 94 1.85 -17.25 2.17
N VAL A 95 1.54 -15.97 1.99
CA VAL A 95 2.27 -14.86 2.59
C VAL A 95 1.40 -14.21 3.65
N LYS A 96 1.95 -14.04 4.84
CA LYS A 96 1.24 -13.50 6.02
C LYS A 96 1.78 -12.13 6.38
N ASN A 97 0.92 -11.28 6.94
CA ASN A 97 1.29 -9.98 7.52
C ASN A 97 1.91 -8.96 6.53
N LYS A 98 1.82 -9.21 5.22
CA LYS A 98 2.28 -8.29 4.17
C LYS A 98 1.12 -7.59 3.45
N VAL A 99 -0.09 -7.71 4.01
CA VAL A 99 -1.30 -6.98 3.59
C VAL A 99 -2.00 -6.48 4.84
N TRP A 100 -2.51 -5.25 4.80
CA TRP A 100 -3.28 -4.67 5.91
C TRP A 100 -4.52 -3.92 5.43
N SER A 101 -5.46 -3.71 6.35
CA SER A 101 -6.74 -3.02 6.13
C SER A 101 -7.10 -2.19 7.35
N TYR A 102 -7.90 -1.16 7.15
CA TYR A 102 -8.60 -0.48 8.26
C TYR A 102 -10.08 -0.86 8.20
N GLU A 103 -10.51 -1.74 9.11
CA GLU A 103 -11.93 -2.20 9.16
C GLU A 103 -12.83 -1.21 9.93
N SER A 104 -12.22 -0.37 10.78
CA SER A 104 -12.88 0.72 11.51
C SER A 104 -12.00 1.97 11.51
N PRO A 105 -11.80 2.60 10.33
CA PRO A 105 -10.99 3.81 10.22
C PRO A 105 -11.62 5.01 10.94
N THR A 106 -10.80 6.03 11.22
CA THR A 106 -11.28 7.32 11.71
C THR A 106 -12.13 8.05 10.65
N PRO A 107 -12.93 9.08 11.01
CA PRO A 107 -13.82 9.77 10.08
C PRO A 107 -13.13 10.33 8.82
N ALA A 108 -11.90 10.84 8.96
CA ALA A 108 -11.12 11.37 7.83
C ALA A 108 -10.66 10.28 6.84
N PHE A 109 -10.64 9.02 7.28
CA PHE A 109 -10.23 7.86 6.49
C PHE A 109 -11.36 6.85 6.27
N LYS A 110 -12.62 7.26 6.47
CA LYS A 110 -13.79 6.36 6.38
C LYS A 110 -13.93 5.66 5.02
N ASP A 111 -13.46 6.30 3.95
CA ASP A 111 -13.64 5.83 2.58
C ASP A 111 -12.74 4.63 2.24
N ILE A 112 -11.67 4.39 3.02
CA ILE A 112 -10.82 3.19 2.90
C ILE A 112 -11.24 2.06 3.84
N LYS A 113 -12.46 2.12 4.41
CA LYS A 113 -12.98 1.05 5.25
C LYS A 113 -12.97 -0.27 4.46
N GLY A 114 -12.20 -1.25 4.96
CA GLY A 114 -12.08 -2.57 4.35
C GLY A 114 -11.25 -2.60 3.06
N TYR A 115 -10.61 -1.51 2.65
CA TYR A 115 -9.64 -1.51 1.56
C TYR A 115 -8.32 -2.13 2.02
N LEU A 116 -7.60 -2.75 1.09
CA LEU A 116 -6.33 -3.44 1.33
C LEU A 116 -5.16 -2.59 0.85
N SER A 117 -4.07 -2.60 1.61
CA SER A 117 -2.77 -2.11 1.18
C SER A 117 -1.74 -3.23 1.29
N PHE A 118 -0.77 -3.23 0.37
CA PHE A 118 0.20 -4.31 0.18
C PHE A 118 1.62 -3.78 0.36
N TYR A 119 2.44 -4.49 1.13
CA TYR A 119 3.87 -4.21 1.18
C TYR A 119 4.52 -4.60 -0.16
N ALA A 120 5.57 -3.88 -0.53
CA ALA A 120 6.41 -4.19 -1.70
C ALA A 120 7.77 -4.81 -1.30
N SER A 121 8.04 -4.99 0.00
CA SER A 121 9.27 -5.58 0.54
C SER A 121 9.05 -7.00 1.08
N ASP A 122 10.02 -7.89 0.85
CA ASP A 122 10.04 -9.30 1.28
C ASP A 122 8.79 -10.10 0.90
N VAL A 123 8.40 -10.02 -0.37
CA VAL A 123 7.18 -10.64 -0.92
C VAL A 123 7.46 -11.25 -2.30
N PRO A 124 6.69 -12.28 -2.73
CA PRO A 124 6.80 -12.91 -4.05
C PRO A 124 6.06 -12.14 -5.15
N TRP A 125 5.46 -10.98 -4.83
CA TRP A 125 4.77 -10.15 -5.82
C TRP A 125 5.52 -8.85 -6.12
N GLU A 126 5.25 -8.32 -7.31
CA GLU A 126 5.70 -7.02 -7.76
C GLU A 126 4.51 -6.05 -7.80
N CYS A 127 4.72 -4.81 -7.36
CA CYS A 127 3.71 -3.75 -7.39
C CYS A 127 4.05 -2.71 -8.47
N PHE A 128 3.03 -2.18 -9.13
CA PHE A 128 3.16 -1.23 -10.23
C PHE A 128 2.18 -0.06 -10.09
N VAL A 129 2.62 1.15 -10.49
CA VAL A 129 1.80 2.38 -10.58
C VAL A 129 1.94 2.98 -11.97
N ASP A 130 0.87 2.92 -12.76
CA ASP A 130 0.84 3.24 -14.19
C ASP A 130 1.98 2.54 -14.96
N ASP A 131 2.01 1.20 -14.90
CA ASP A 131 3.03 0.33 -15.51
C ASP A 131 4.47 0.51 -15.00
N GLU A 132 4.71 1.44 -14.08
CA GLU A 132 6.02 1.59 -13.44
C GLU A 132 6.14 0.66 -12.23
N LYS A 133 7.12 -0.25 -12.25
CA LYS A 133 7.45 -1.09 -11.09
C LYS A 133 7.95 -0.21 -9.94
N VAL A 134 7.34 -0.36 -8.78
CA VAL A 134 7.70 0.41 -7.59
C VAL A 134 8.90 -0.20 -6.88
N THR A 135 9.67 0.62 -6.16
CA THR A 135 10.58 0.13 -5.12
C THR A 135 9.91 0.26 -3.75
N PRO A 136 10.16 -0.65 -2.79
CA PRO A 136 9.62 -0.50 -1.44
C PRO A 136 10.21 0.74 -0.76
N GLN A 137 9.39 1.43 0.03
CA GLN A 137 9.90 2.35 1.05
C GLN A 137 10.86 1.56 1.97
N GLU A 138 11.99 2.17 2.33
CA GLU A 138 12.96 1.52 3.21
C GLU A 138 12.34 1.18 4.58
N GLY A 139 12.84 0.10 5.19
CA GLY A 139 12.27 -0.47 6.41
C GLY A 139 11.11 -1.44 6.15
N ASP A 140 10.56 -1.98 7.23
CA ASP A 140 9.50 -3.01 7.20
C ASP A 140 8.20 -2.55 7.87
N TYR A 141 8.20 -1.33 8.42
CA TYR A 141 7.06 -0.76 9.13
C TYR A 141 6.15 0.07 8.20
N TYR A 142 6.75 0.84 7.31
CA TYR A 142 6.03 1.70 6.37
C TYR A 142 5.92 1.00 5.02
N GLY A 143 4.70 0.87 4.50
CA GLY A 143 4.44 0.16 3.24
C GLY A 143 4.21 1.10 2.06
N GLY A 144 4.90 2.24 2.03
CA GLY A 144 4.83 3.19 0.91
C GLY A 144 5.45 2.61 -0.37
N TRP A 145 4.91 3.03 -1.51
CA TRP A 145 5.38 2.62 -2.83
C TRP A 145 6.16 3.77 -3.47
N VAL A 146 7.43 3.53 -3.78
CA VAL A 146 8.31 4.54 -4.38
C VAL A 146 8.28 4.41 -5.90
N THR A 147 7.98 5.53 -6.57
CA THR A 147 7.99 5.68 -8.02
C THR A 147 8.94 6.80 -8.43
N SER A 148 9.30 6.85 -9.70
CA SER A 148 10.22 7.81 -10.31
C SER A 148 9.72 9.25 -10.30
N GLU A 149 8.42 9.48 -10.07
CA GLU A 149 7.88 10.83 -9.89
C GLU A 149 8.16 11.40 -8.50
N LEU A 150 8.43 10.55 -7.50
CA LEU A 150 8.70 10.99 -6.14
C LEU A 150 10.12 11.55 -6.01
N GLU A 151 10.23 12.61 -5.24
CA GLU A 151 11.50 13.24 -4.88
C GLU A 151 11.50 13.69 -3.41
N GLY A 152 12.67 14.07 -2.92
CA GLY A 152 12.89 14.46 -1.52
C GLY A 152 13.24 13.28 -0.61
N PRO A 153 13.79 13.56 0.58
CA PRO A 153 14.19 12.52 1.51
C PRO A 153 12.96 11.78 2.05
N MET A 154 13.04 10.45 2.09
CA MET A 154 11.96 9.56 2.51
C MET A 154 12.28 8.93 3.87
N LYS A 155 11.28 8.85 4.74
CA LYS A 155 11.37 8.12 6.01
C LYS A 155 11.43 6.61 5.73
N GLY A 156 12.06 5.85 6.63
CA GLY A 156 12.09 4.38 6.60
C GLY A 156 13.47 3.79 6.84
N GLY A 157 14.51 4.46 6.32
CA GLY A 157 15.91 4.07 6.52
C GLY A 157 16.46 4.38 7.91
N PRO A 158 17.65 3.84 8.25
CA PRO A 158 18.35 4.16 9.51
C PRO A 158 18.47 5.67 9.75
N GLY A 159 18.19 6.12 10.98
CA GLY A 159 18.28 7.53 11.37
C GLY A 159 17.04 8.38 11.07
N THR A 160 15.99 7.82 10.47
CA THR A 160 14.77 8.58 10.09
C THR A 160 13.58 8.41 11.06
N TRP A 161 13.75 7.65 12.16
CA TRP A 161 12.65 7.29 13.07
C TRP A 161 11.87 8.48 13.65
N GLY A 162 12.54 9.63 13.83
CA GLY A 162 11.95 10.86 14.40
C GLY A 162 11.37 11.85 13.38
N TRP A 163 11.37 11.54 12.08
CA TRP A 163 10.78 12.39 11.04
C TRP A 163 9.23 12.36 11.08
#